data_AF-A0A257XLH6-F1
#
_entry.id   AF-A0A257XLH6-F1
#
_cell.length_a   1.000
_cell.length_b   1.000
_cell.length_c   1.000
_cell.angle_alpha   90.00
_cell.angle_beta   90.00
_cell.angle_gamma   90.00
#
_symmetry.space_group_name_H-M   'P 1'
#
loop_
_entity.id
_entity.type
_entity.pdbx_description
1 polymer ?
#
loop_
_entity_poly.entity_id
_entity_poly.type
_entity_poly.pdbx_seq_one_letter_code
_entity_poly.pdbx_strand_id
1 'polypeptide(L)'
;MHCAVIVVAAGRGTRAAGAVPKQYQRIDGETVLRRSLMRFAAHPEVDAIQVVIHPDDSHRYADASADLPKLLPPVAGGNDRQDSVRAGLAALLPADPELVLVHDAARPFPSSTLISQAIAAAARHGAAVPGLPV
;
A
#
# COMPACT_ATOMS: atom_id res chain seq x y z
N MET A 1 -2.45 -0.80 -19.95
CA MET A 1 -1.46 -0.27 -19.01
C MET A 1 -1.56 -1.10 -17.74
N HIS A 2 -0.57 -1.94 -17.48
CA HIS A 2 -0.51 -2.73 -16.25
C HIS A 2 -0.06 -1.82 -15.08
N CYS A 3 -0.91 -1.68 -14.05
CA CYS A 3 -0.68 -0.80 -12.91
C CYS A 3 -0.67 -1.60 -11.61
N ALA A 4 0.47 -1.57 -10.91
CA ALA A 4 0.63 -2.17 -9.60
C ALA A 4 0.64 -1.12 -8.47
N VAL A 5 0.30 -1.54 -7.26
CA VAL A 5 0.38 -0.70 -6.06
C VAL A 5 1.32 -1.34 -5.05
N ILE A 6 2.30 -0.59 -4.57
CA ILE A 6 3.07 -0.94 -3.38
C ILE A 6 2.42 -0.27 -2.17
N VAL A 7 2.02 -1.07 -1.18
CA VAL A 7 1.54 -0.55 0.11
C VAL A 7 2.61 -0.79 1.17
N VAL A 8 3.25 0.29 1.62
CA VAL A 8 4.29 0.21 2.66
C VAL A 8 3.67 0.20 4.06
N ALA A 9 3.84 -0.93 4.74
CA ALA A 9 3.24 -1.25 6.04
C ALA A 9 4.27 -1.85 7.04
N ALA A 10 5.57 -1.72 6.77
CA ALA A 10 6.63 -2.29 7.61
C ALA A 10 7.04 -1.42 8.81
N GLY A 11 6.62 -0.15 8.82
CA GLY A 11 6.97 0.78 9.90
C GLY A 11 6.29 0.41 11.22
N ARG A 12 6.99 0.58 12.34
CA ARG A 12 6.45 0.29 13.68
C ARG A 12 5.52 1.36 14.24
N GLY A 13 5.48 2.54 13.62
CA GLY A 13 4.52 3.58 13.99
C GLY A 13 4.72 4.15 15.39
N THR A 14 5.96 4.23 15.89
CA THR A 14 6.33 4.62 17.27
C THR A 14 5.80 5.97 17.77
N ARG A 15 5.39 6.87 16.85
CA ARG A 15 4.75 8.16 17.18
C ARG A 15 3.25 8.06 17.40
N ALA A 16 2.61 7.04 16.81
CA ALA A 16 1.20 6.77 17.06
C ALA A 16 1.12 6.00 18.38
N ALA A 17 0.32 6.50 19.31
CA ALA A 17 0.12 5.84 20.59
C ALA A 17 -0.52 4.45 20.40
N GLY A 18 -0.27 3.56 21.37
CA GLY A 18 -0.86 2.22 21.44
C GLY A 18 0.16 1.08 21.38
N ALA A 19 -0.28 -0.11 21.79
CA ALA A 19 0.56 -1.32 21.85
C ALA A 19 0.66 -2.07 20.50
N VAL A 20 -0.18 -1.71 19.53
CA VAL A 20 -0.26 -2.36 18.21
C VAL A 20 0.28 -1.38 17.17
N PRO A 21 1.13 -1.82 16.21
CA PRO A 21 1.58 -0.96 15.12
C PRO A 21 0.39 -0.31 14.40
N LYS A 22 0.50 0.99 14.14
CA LYS A 22 -0.64 1.82 13.72
C LYS A 22 -1.45 1.28 12.53
N GLN A 23 -0.80 0.63 11.57
CA GLN A 23 -1.44 0.05 10.40
C GLN A 23 -2.39 -1.11 10.74
N TYR A 24 -2.22 -1.75 11.90
CA TYR A 24 -3.10 -2.82 12.40
C TYR A 24 -4.07 -2.35 13.47
N GLN A 25 -4.05 -1.07 13.85
CA GLN A 25 -5.08 -0.50 14.71
C GLN A 25 -6.40 -0.42 13.94
N ARG A 26 -7.51 -0.57 14.66
CA ARG A 26 -8.86 -0.61 14.07
C ARG A 26 -9.54 0.75 14.15
N ILE A 27 -10.11 1.17 13.03
CA ILE A 27 -11.05 2.29 12.93
C ILE A 27 -12.38 1.66 12.56
N ASP A 28 -13.39 1.82 13.42
CA ASP A 28 -14.74 1.30 13.19
C ASP A 28 -14.71 -0.18 12.74
N GLY A 29 -14.17 -1.03 13.63
CA GLY A 29 -14.07 -2.48 13.42
C GLY A 29 -12.95 -2.97 12.49
N GLU A 30 -12.43 -2.12 11.60
CA GLU A 30 -11.53 -2.53 10.52
C GLU A 30 -10.13 -1.93 10.64
N THR A 31 -9.08 -2.72 10.35
CA THR A 31 -7.70 -2.26 10.43
C THR A 31 -7.40 -1.15 9.42
N VAL A 32 -6.54 -0.21 9.80
CA VAL A 32 -6.08 0.88 8.93
C VAL A 32 -5.48 0.34 7.61
N LEU A 33 -4.71 -0.75 7.67
CA LEU A 33 -4.17 -1.43 6.49
C LEU A 33 -5.29 -1.98 5.61
N ARG A 34 -6.21 -2.76 6.16
CA ARG A 34 -7.31 -3.38 5.40
C ARG A 34 -8.17 -2.34 4.70
N ARG A 35 -8.47 -1.21 5.36
CA ARG A 35 -9.19 -0.09 4.73
C ARG A 35 -8.46 0.45 3.49
N SER A 36 -7.13 0.56 3.53
CA SER A 36 -6.34 0.94 2.34
C SER A 36 -6.41 -0.15 1.26
N LEU A 37 -6.19 -1.42 1.63
CA LEU A 37 -6.15 -2.54 0.68
C LEU A 37 -7.49 -2.72 -0.05
N MET A 38 -8.62 -2.60 0.66
CA MET A 38 -9.96 -2.68 0.05
C MET A 38 -10.14 -1.65 -1.07
N ARG A 39 -9.59 -0.43 -0.93
CA ARG A 39 -9.72 0.61 -1.95
C ARG A 39 -8.97 0.25 -3.23
N PHE A 40 -7.76 -0.27 -3.11
CA PHE A 40 -6.97 -0.69 -4.27
C PHE A 40 -7.51 -2.00 -4.88
N ALA A 41 -7.91 -2.96 -4.05
CA ALA A 41 -8.44 -4.24 -4.51
C ALA A 41 -9.73 -4.07 -5.34
N ALA A 42 -10.59 -3.12 -4.94
CA ALA A 42 -11.81 -2.77 -5.66
C ALA A 42 -11.59 -1.83 -6.87
N HIS A 43 -10.40 -1.25 -7.04
CA HIS A 43 -10.16 -0.28 -8.11
C HIS A 43 -9.98 -0.98 -9.46
N PRO A 44 -10.70 -0.58 -10.53
CA PRO A 44 -10.65 -1.26 -11.83
C PRO A 44 -9.31 -1.07 -12.55
N GLU A 45 -8.63 0.07 -12.35
CA GLU A 45 -7.32 0.36 -12.97
C GLU A 45 -6.12 -0.17 -12.16
N VAL A 46 -6.35 -0.93 -11.09
CA VAL A 46 -5.27 -1.56 -10.31
C VAL A 46 -5.30 -3.06 -10.57
N ASP A 47 -4.17 -3.61 -11.00
CA ASP A 47 -4.06 -5.02 -11.39
C ASP A 47 -3.48 -5.88 -10.26
N ALA A 48 -2.50 -5.35 -9.52
CA ALA A 48 -1.80 -6.07 -8.47
C ALA A 48 -1.45 -5.18 -7.28
N ILE A 49 -1.38 -5.78 -6.09
CA ILE A 49 -1.06 -5.11 -4.83
C ILE A 49 0.08 -5.85 -4.15
N GLN A 50 1.25 -5.22 -4.11
CA GLN A 50 2.40 -5.69 -3.35
C GLN A 50 2.43 -5.02 -1.97
N VAL A 51 2.20 -5.79 -0.92
CA VAL A 51 2.29 -5.26 0.45
C VAL A 51 3.67 -5.51 1.02
N VAL A 52 4.23 -4.51 1.68
CA VAL A 52 5.51 -4.59 2.36
C VAL A 52 5.28 -4.53 3.86
N ILE A 53 5.61 -5.57 4.59
CA ILE A 53 5.30 -5.73 6.02
C ILE A 53 6.56 -5.86 6.86
N HIS A 54 6.42 -5.66 8.16
CA HIS A 54 7.48 -6.01 9.10
C HIS A 54 7.53 -7.55 9.22
N PRO A 55 8.72 -8.18 9.32
CA PRO A 55 8.83 -9.63 9.45
C PRO A 55 7.98 -10.23 10.57
N ASP A 56 7.91 -9.55 11.73
CA ASP A 56 7.11 -10.00 12.89
C ASP A 56 5.58 -9.89 12.72
N ASP A 57 5.10 -9.22 11.68
CA ASP A 57 3.68 -8.85 11.56
C ASP A 57 2.89 -9.78 10.62
N SER A 58 3.45 -10.93 10.24
CA SER A 58 2.84 -11.90 9.31
C SER A 58 1.41 -12.31 9.71
N HIS A 59 1.17 -12.63 10.98
CA HIS A 59 -0.17 -12.97 11.48
C HIS A 59 -1.14 -11.79 11.40
N ARG A 60 -0.69 -10.59 11.74
CA ARG A 60 -1.53 -9.37 11.68
C ARG A 60 -1.86 -8.99 10.25
N TYR A 61 -0.89 -9.19 9.34
CA TYR A 61 -1.09 -9.02 7.91
C TYR A 61 -2.13 -10.01 7.38
N ALA A 62 -2.02 -11.29 7.71
CA ALA A 62 -2.96 -12.31 7.26
C ALA A 62 -4.42 -11.96 7.62
N ASP A 63 -4.67 -11.49 8.85
CA ASP A 63 -5.99 -10.98 9.27
C ASP A 63 -6.44 -9.77 8.43
N ALA A 64 -5.56 -8.78 8.25
CA ALA A 64 -5.87 -7.57 7.49
C ALA A 64 -6.04 -7.79 5.97
N SER A 65 -5.43 -8.83 5.40
CA SER A 65 -5.48 -9.12 3.96
C SER A 65 -6.48 -10.21 3.57
N ALA A 66 -7.12 -10.86 4.54
CA ALA A 66 -8.00 -12.01 4.29
C ALA A 66 -9.06 -11.73 3.21
N ASP A 67 -9.22 -12.66 2.27
CA ASP A 67 -10.23 -12.64 1.20
C ASP A 67 -10.18 -11.44 0.23
N LEU A 68 -9.13 -10.61 0.29
CA LEU A 68 -8.98 -9.51 -0.64
C LEU A 68 -8.32 -10.00 -1.95
N PRO A 69 -8.87 -9.63 -3.12
CA PRO A 69 -8.29 -10.01 -4.40
C PRO A 69 -7.06 -9.15 -4.74
N LYS A 70 -6.34 -9.55 -5.79
CA LYS A 70 -5.21 -8.82 -6.38
C LYS A 70 -3.97 -8.68 -5.50
N LEU A 71 -3.97 -9.25 -4.29
CA LEU A 71 -2.80 -9.26 -3.42
C LEU A 71 -1.76 -10.28 -3.88
N LEU A 72 -0.52 -9.81 -3.98
CA LEU A 72 0.66 -10.65 -4.12
C LEU A 72 1.13 -11.11 -2.72
N PRO A 73 2.00 -12.15 -2.66
CA PRO A 73 2.67 -12.51 -1.42
C PRO A 73 3.36 -11.28 -0.80
N PRO A 74 3.20 -11.03 0.52
CA PRO A 74 3.84 -9.90 1.15
C PRO A 74 5.37 -10.07 1.13
N VAL A 75 6.09 -8.96 1.12
CA VAL A 75 7.55 -8.96 1.28
C VAL A 75 7.96 -8.23 2.55
N ALA A 76 9.12 -8.61 3.08
CA ALA A 76 9.71 -7.92 4.23
C ALA A 76 10.18 -6.51 3.84
N GLY A 77 9.84 -5.52 4.66
CA GLY A 77 10.39 -4.17 4.55
C GLY A 77 11.81 -4.06 5.09
N GLY A 78 12.43 -2.90 4.85
CA GLY A 78 13.76 -2.58 5.36
C GLY A 78 13.75 -1.63 6.56
N ASN A 79 14.91 -1.03 6.82
CA ASN A 79 15.15 -0.19 8.00
C ASN A 79 14.33 1.11 7.97
N ASP A 80 14.06 1.62 6.78
CA ASP A 80 13.26 2.81 6.57
C ASP A 80 12.20 2.63 5.48
N ARG A 81 11.47 3.73 5.21
CA ARG A 81 10.42 3.76 4.21
C ARG A 81 10.99 3.51 2.80
N GLN A 82 12.13 4.09 2.46
CA GLN A 82 12.70 3.99 1.12
C GLN A 82 13.20 2.56 0.85
N ASP A 83 13.82 1.92 1.84
CA ASP A 83 14.19 0.50 1.79
C ASP A 83 12.96 -0.40 1.59
N SER A 84 11.88 -0.10 2.29
CA SER A 84 10.62 -0.82 2.14
C SER A 84 10.02 -0.64 0.74
N VAL A 85 10.06 0.57 0.17
CA VAL A 85 9.64 0.80 -1.23
C VAL A 85 10.52 0.01 -2.20
N ARG A 86 11.84 0.03 -2.02
CA ARG A 86 12.78 -0.72 -2.86
C ARG A 86 12.51 -2.23 -2.81
N ALA A 87 12.23 -2.79 -1.64
CA ALA A 87 11.85 -4.20 -1.50
C ALA A 87 10.56 -4.53 -2.27
N GLY A 88 9.54 -3.66 -2.16
CA GLY A 88 8.31 -3.79 -2.95
C GLY A 88 8.54 -3.71 -4.46
N LEU A 89 9.37 -2.78 -4.93
CA LEU A 89 9.73 -2.66 -6.35
C LEU A 89 10.46 -3.89 -6.86
N ALA A 90 11.42 -4.41 -6.08
CA ALA A 90 12.16 -5.62 -6.44
C ALA A 90 11.22 -6.84 -6.57
N ALA A 91 10.21 -6.94 -5.70
CA ALA A 91 9.21 -8.00 -5.75
C ALA A 91 8.29 -7.92 -6.98
N LEU A 92 8.12 -6.71 -7.54
CA LEU A 92 7.31 -6.48 -8.74
C LEU A 92 8.07 -6.71 -10.06
N LEU A 93 9.41 -6.84 -10.04
CA LEU A 93 10.22 -7.04 -11.24
C LEU A 93 9.71 -8.17 -12.16
N PRO A 94 9.29 -9.36 -11.65
CA PRO A 94 8.80 -10.42 -12.51
C PRO A 94 7.49 -10.09 -13.24
N ALA A 95 6.68 -9.18 -12.67
CA ALA A 95 5.41 -8.75 -13.25
C ALA A 95 5.54 -7.52 -14.16
N ASP A 96 6.71 -6.88 -14.16
CA ASP A 96 7.10 -5.73 -14.99
C ASP A 96 5.97 -4.72 -15.25
N PRO A 97 5.37 -4.12 -14.19
CA PRO A 97 4.29 -3.17 -14.36
C PRO A 97 4.75 -1.88 -15.04
N GLU A 98 3.94 -1.38 -15.97
CA GLU A 98 4.17 -0.11 -16.67
C GLU A 98 4.10 1.08 -15.70
N LEU A 99 3.28 0.96 -14.65
CA LEU A 99 3.12 1.99 -13.63
C LEU A 99 3.06 1.39 -12.22
N VAL A 100 3.74 2.04 -11.27
CA VAL A 100 3.70 1.68 -9.85
C VAL A 100 3.25 2.86 -9.00
N LEU A 101 2.13 2.69 -8.29
CA LEU A 101 1.72 3.59 -7.22
C LEU A 101 2.40 3.18 -5.91
N VAL A 102 2.88 4.15 -5.12
CA VAL A 102 3.42 3.89 -3.77
C VAL A 102 2.53 4.56 -2.74
N HIS A 103 1.92 3.76 -1.85
CA HIS A 103 0.96 4.23 -0.86
C HIS A 103 1.39 3.88 0.57
N ASP A 104 1.21 4.83 1.49
CA ASP A 104 1.46 4.58 2.91
C ASP A 104 0.24 3.89 3.54
N ALA A 105 0.43 2.74 4.18
CA ALA A 105 -0.66 2.03 4.86
C ALA A 105 -1.40 2.89 5.89
N ALA A 106 -0.74 3.90 6.46
CA ALA A 106 -1.31 4.83 7.43
C ALA A 106 -2.34 5.83 6.84
N ARG A 107 -2.65 5.75 5.54
CA ARG A 107 -3.62 6.62 4.85
C ARG A 107 -4.80 5.77 4.36
N PRO A 108 -5.76 5.41 5.23
CA PRO A 108 -6.79 4.39 4.96
C PRO A 108 -7.90 4.78 3.97
N PHE A 109 -7.96 6.03 3.53
CA PHE A 109 -9.11 6.57 2.81
C PHE A 109 -8.80 7.19 1.44
N PRO A 110 -7.94 6.60 0.58
CA PRO A 110 -7.83 7.09 -0.79
C PRO A 110 -9.18 6.90 -1.49
N SER A 111 -9.70 7.95 -2.12
CA SER A 111 -10.90 7.85 -2.95
C SER A 111 -10.56 7.22 -4.29
N SER A 112 -11.54 6.56 -4.93
CA SER A 112 -11.34 6.02 -6.28
C SER A 112 -10.90 7.10 -7.26
N THR A 113 -11.52 8.29 -7.19
CA THR A 113 -11.15 9.44 -8.03
C THR A 113 -9.71 9.86 -7.84
N LEU A 114 -9.21 9.90 -6.60
CA LEU A 114 -7.82 10.25 -6.33
C LEU A 114 -6.85 9.23 -6.93
N ILE A 115 -7.18 7.94 -6.84
CA ILE A 115 -6.38 6.86 -7.43
C ILE A 115 -6.31 7.01 -8.95
N SER A 116 -7.45 7.14 -9.64
CA SER A 116 -7.49 7.37 -11.10
C SER A 116 -6.73 8.64 -11.51
N GLN A 117 -6.85 9.73 -10.75
CA GLN A 117 -6.12 10.97 -11.03
C GLN A 117 -4.61 10.79 -10.90
N ALA A 118 -4.15 10.08 -9.87
CA ALA A 118 -2.73 9.79 -9.69
C ALA A 118 -2.18 8.91 -10.84
N ILE A 119 -2.94 7.88 -11.25
CA ILE A 119 -2.60 7.00 -12.37
C ILE A 119 -2.46 7.83 -13.66
N ALA A 120 -3.49 8.61 -14.01
CA ALA A 120 -3.52 9.41 -15.22
C ALA A 120 -2.41 10.47 -15.26
N ALA A 121 -2.12 11.13 -14.13
CA ALA A 121 -1.06 12.12 -14.04
C ALA A 121 0.33 11.49 -14.19
N ALA A 122 0.59 10.37 -13.51
CA ALA A 122 1.86 9.68 -13.61
C ALA A 122 2.09 9.09 -15.02
N ALA A 123 1.07 8.51 -15.65
CA ALA A 123 1.15 8.04 -17.02
C ALA A 123 1.50 9.16 -18.03
N ARG A 124 1.01 10.39 -17.78
CA ARG A 124 1.27 11.54 -18.65
C ARG A 124 2.64 12.18 -18.42
N HIS A 125 3.10 12.21 -17.16
CA HIS A 125 4.25 13.01 -16.75
C HIS A 125 5.46 12.18 -16.27
N GLY A 126 5.36 10.85 -16.32
CA GLY A 126 6.35 9.91 -15.79
C GLY A 126 6.23 9.70 -14.28
N ALA A 127 5.97 10.76 -13.50
CA ALA A 127 5.72 10.66 -12.07
C ALA A 127 4.72 11.72 -11.61
N ALA A 128 3.93 11.40 -10.58
CA ALA A 128 2.99 12.33 -9.95
C ALA A 128 2.82 12.03 -8.46
N VAL A 129 2.48 13.06 -7.69
CA VAL A 129 2.13 12.92 -6.27
C VAL A 129 0.96 13.86 -5.93
N PRO A 130 -0.09 13.38 -5.23
CA PRO A 130 -1.14 14.26 -4.73
C PRO A 130 -0.63 15.28 -3.71
N GLY A 131 -1.16 16.51 -3.76
CA GLY A 131 -0.84 17.58 -2.82
C GLY A 131 -2.08 18.33 -2.35
N LEU A 132 -1.94 19.06 -1.23
CA LEU A 132 -2.94 20.00 -0.70
C LEU A 132 -2.29 21.39 -0.60
N PRO A 133 -3.06 22.49 -0.79
CA PRO A 133 -2.56 23.84 -0.55
C PRO A 133 -2.23 24.05 0.94
N VAL A 134 -1.31 24.98 1.21
CA VAL A 134 -0.86 25.39 2.55
C VAL A 134 -1.14 26.87 2.75
#